data_AF-A0A1H6VUE6-F1
#
_entry.id   AF-A0A1H6VUE6-F1
#
_cell.length_a   1.000
_cell.length_b   1.000
_cell.length_c   1.000
_cell.angle_alpha   90.00
_cell.angle_beta   90.00
_cell.angle_gamma   90.00
#
_symmetry.space_group_name_H-M   'P 1'
#
loop_
_entity.id
_entity.type
_entity.pdbx_description
1 polymer ?
#
loop_
_entity_poly.entity_id
_entity_poly.type
_entity_poly.pdbx_seq_one_letter_code
_entity_poly.pdbx_strand_id
1 'polypeptide(L)'
;MLNLLSKLRPALSGDGAPAQIAALNAQREAARAKVNEAHDAFEAAVQRAVAGQASWDDVATAKAALLDARANRRLLTKAADLAESHQTQAQKAAAVDAAWAATIKACREREVIAVRLQSRLEKAAKDYALLVAANATVHHSLPPGFPARDTEDFSVAGDLAPNLVRVEYSRHGLPGGPLLMGVEPQLLAERYKVATQCAERARAAAQEVDVG
;
A
#
# COMPACT_ATOMS: atom_id res chain seq x y z
N MET A 1 -27.58 31.99 14.28
CA MET A 1 -26.56 30.98 14.65
C MET A 1 -26.87 29.56 14.15
N LEU A 2 -28.10 29.05 14.22
CA LEU A 2 -28.46 27.68 13.79
C LEU A 2 -28.15 27.34 12.31
N ASN A 3 -28.23 28.33 11.41
CA ASN A 3 -28.00 28.13 9.97
C ASN A 3 -26.51 28.11 9.55
N LEU A 4 -25.60 28.35 10.50
CA LEU A 4 -24.15 28.35 10.28
C LEU A 4 -23.52 27.01 10.65
N LEU A 5 -24.01 26.38 11.74
CA LEU A 5 -23.56 25.06 12.17
C LEU A 5 -23.98 23.95 11.21
N SER A 6 -25.16 24.08 10.58
CA SER A 6 -25.64 23.14 9.56
C SER A 6 -24.73 23.08 8.33
N LYS A 7 -24.00 24.15 8.01
CA LYS A 7 -23.07 24.23 6.86
C LYS A 7 -21.71 23.63 7.15
N LEU A 8 -21.30 23.59 8.42
CA LEU A 8 -20.04 22.99 8.85
C LEU A 8 -20.19 21.50 9.20
N ARG A 9 -21.40 21.06 9.59
CA ARG A 9 -21.66 19.68 10.02
C ARG A 9 -21.21 18.61 9.01
N PRO A 10 -21.44 18.74 7.68
CA PRO A 10 -21.01 17.73 6.72
C PRO A 10 -19.49 17.65 6.57
N ALA A 11 -18.80 18.79 6.70
CA ALA A 11 -17.34 18.85 6.65
C ALA A 11 -16.70 18.28 7.92
N LEU A 12 -17.36 18.43 9.06
CA LEU A 12 -16.89 17.93 10.36
C LEU A 12 -17.15 16.44 10.56
N SER A 13 -18.08 15.83 9.82
CA SER A 13 -18.40 14.41 9.95
C SER A 13 -17.43 13.49 9.17
N GLY A 14 -16.50 14.02 8.38
CA GLY A 14 -15.53 13.22 7.62
C GLY A 14 -16.12 12.40 6.45
N ASP A 15 -17.44 12.16 6.43
CA ASP A 15 -18.18 11.41 5.40
C ASP A 15 -18.43 12.21 4.09
N GLY A 16 -17.48 13.05 3.71
CA GLY A 16 -17.56 13.93 2.54
C GLY A 16 -17.57 13.14 1.23
N ALA A 17 -18.72 12.57 0.87
CA ALA A 17 -18.91 11.96 -0.43
C ALA A 17 -18.60 12.99 -1.54
N PRO A 18 -18.06 12.59 -2.70
CA PRO A 18 -17.70 13.51 -3.77
C PRO A 18 -18.86 14.43 -4.21
N ALA A 19 -20.10 13.94 -4.11
CA ALA A 19 -21.31 14.73 -4.36
C ALA A 19 -21.52 15.87 -3.33
N GLN A 20 -21.16 15.68 -2.07
CA GLN A 20 -21.25 16.71 -1.03
C GLN A 20 -20.19 17.81 -1.22
N ILE A 21 -18.98 17.45 -1.64
CA ILE A 21 -17.91 18.40 -1.96
C ILE A 21 -18.29 19.24 -3.18
N ALA A 22 -18.85 18.61 -4.22
CA ALA A 22 -19.39 19.33 -5.37
C ALA A 22 -20.51 20.32 -4.97
N ALA A 23 -21.41 19.91 -4.07
CA ALA A 23 -22.46 20.79 -3.54
C ALA A 23 -21.91 21.95 -2.72
N LEU A 24 -20.89 21.73 -1.87
CA LEU A 24 -20.20 22.78 -1.11
C LEU A 24 -19.48 23.77 -2.02
N ASN A 25 -18.83 23.28 -3.08
CA ASN A 25 -18.18 24.12 -4.08
C ASN A 25 -19.17 24.97 -4.87
N ALA A 26 -20.34 24.41 -5.24
CA ALA A 26 -21.44 25.19 -5.83
C ALA A 26 -21.96 26.27 -4.86
N GLN A 27 -22.12 25.95 -3.57
CA GLN A 27 -22.51 26.93 -2.55
C GLN A 27 -21.45 28.02 -2.33
N ARG A 28 -20.16 27.69 -2.45
CA ARG A 28 -19.04 28.63 -2.36
C ARG A 28 -19.09 29.64 -3.50
N GLU A 29 -19.31 29.19 -4.74
CA GLU A 29 -19.47 30.09 -5.89
C GLU A 29 -20.70 30.99 -5.75
N ALA A 30 -21.84 30.43 -5.33
CA ALA A 30 -23.04 31.22 -5.04
C ALA A 30 -22.81 32.25 -3.92
N ALA A 31 -22.05 31.90 -2.88
CA ALA A 31 -21.68 32.83 -1.81
C ALA A 31 -20.71 33.92 -2.27
N ARG A 32 -19.85 33.63 -3.25
CA ARG A 32 -18.98 34.64 -3.89
C ARG A 32 -19.81 35.66 -4.66
N ALA A 33 -20.77 35.20 -5.46
CA ALA A 33 -21.71 36.07 -6.16
C ALA A 33 -22.48 36.98 -5.19
N LYS A 34 -23.02 36.42 -4.09
CA LYS A 34 -23.70 37.19 -3.05
C LYS A 34 -22.84 38.24 -2.35
N VAL A 35 -21.53 37.99 -2.19
CA VAL A 35 -20.60 38.99 -1.63
C VAL A 35 -20.40 40.14 -2.60
N ASN A 36 -20.31 39.86 -3.91
CA ASN A 36 -20.18 40.89 -4.92
C ASN A 36 -21.46 41.74 -4.99
N GLU A 37 -22.64 41.09 -5.05
CA GLU A 37 -23.93 41.79 -5.02
C GLU A 37 -24.10 42.68 -3.79
N ALA A 38 -23.74 42.18 -2.60
CA ALA A 38 -23.79 42.97 -1.37
C ALA A 38 -22.76 44.10 -1.33
N HIS A 39 -21.64 43.95 -2.04
CA HIS A 39 -20.62 44.99 -2.16
C HIS A 39 -21.11 46.12 -3.07
N ASP A 40 -21.65 45.78 -4.24
CA ASP A 40 -22.23 46.71 -5.19
C ASP A 40 -23.41 47.48 -4.55
N ALA A 41 -24.26 46.78 -3.79
CA ALA A 41 -25.35 47.40 -3.05
C ALA A 41 -24.87 48.36 -1.95
N PHE A 42 -23.76 48.04 -1.27
CA PHE A 42 -23.13 48.92 -0.29
C PHE A 42 -22.56 50.17 -0.97
N GLU A 43 -21.85 50.04 -2.10
CA GLU A 43 -21.32 51.17 -2.85
C GLU A 43 -22.44 52.09 -3.37
N ALA A 44 -23.51 51.52 -3.92
CA ALA A 44 -24.68 52.27 -4.38
C ALA A 44 -25.41 52.96 -3.22
N ALA A 45 -25.45 52.38 -2.02
CA ALA A 45 -26.01 53.02 -0.83
C ALA A 45 -25.15 54.21 -0.39
N VAL A 46 -23.82 54.08 -0.39
CA VAL A 46 -22.88 55.16 -0.06
C VAL A 46 -23.02 56.32 -1.05
N GLN A 47 -23.05 56.04 -2.36
CA GLN A 47 -23.19 57.08 -3.37
C GLN A 47 -24.51 57.86 -3.23
N ARG A 48 -25.63 57.16 -2.96
CA ARG A 48 -26.93 57.81 -2.72
C ARG A 48 -26.93 58.64 -1.43
N ALA A 49 -26.31 58.16 -0.35
CA ALA A 49 -26.21 58.92 0.89
C ALA A 49 -25.36 60.20 0.71
N VAL A 50 -24.23 60.10 0.00
CA VAL A 50 -23.38 61.26 -0.34
C VAL A 50 -24.12 62.27 -1.22
N ALA A 51 -24.97 61.81 -2.13
CA ALA A 51 -25.82 62.65 -2.96
C ALA A 51 -27.05 63.24 -2.22
N GLY A 52 -27.24 62.93 -0.94
CA GLY A 52 -28.41 63.36 -0.15
C GLY A 52 -29.72 62.64 -0.51
N GLN A 53 -29.64 61.54 -1.26
CA GLN A 53 -30.78 60.77 -1.77
C GLN A 53 -31.13 59.55 -0.90
N ALA A 54 -30.33 59.26 0.14
CA ALA A 54 -30.55 58.17 1.09
C ALA A 54 -30.01 58.53 2.48
N SER A 55 -30.43 57.79 3.51
CA SER A 55 -29.95 58.00 4.88
C SER A 55 -28.65 57.24 5.13
N TRP A 56 -27.89 57.66 6.14
CA TRP A 56 -26.72 56.90 6.61
C TRP A 56 -27.12 55.57 7.28
N ASP A 57 -28.37 55.41 7.72
CA ASP A 57 -28.91 54.15 8.26
C ASP A 57 -29.06 53.09 7.15
N ASP A 58 -29.39 53.51 5.92
CA ASP A 58 -29.41 52.63 4.74
C ASP A 58 -28.00 52.10 4.42
N VAL A 59 -26.99 52.95 4.59
CA VAL A 59 -25.57 52.56 4.44
C VAL A 59 -25.15 51.58 5.54
N ALA A 60 -25.57 51.80 6.78
CA ALA A 60 -25.30 50.89 7.89
C ALA A 60 -25.93 49.51 7.66
N THR A 61 -27.16 49.48 7.13
CA THR A 61 -27.87 48.24 6.78
C THR A 61 -27.17 47.48 5.66
N ALA A 62 -26.79 48.18 4.58
CA ALA A 62 -26.04 47.57 3.48
C ALA A 62 -24.65 47.06 3.93
N LYS A 63 -23.98 47.78 4.83
CA LYS A 63 -22.71 47.36 5.43
C LYS A 63 -22.87 46.08 6.27
N ALA A 64 -23.94 45.97 7.07
CA ALA A 64 -24.23 44.78 7.85
C ALA A 64 -24.46 43.56 6.93
N ALA A 65 -25.25 43.71 5.87
CA ALA A 65 -25.47 42.65 4.87
C ALA A 65 -24.17 42.21 4.17
N LEU A 66 -23.28 43.15 3.83
CA LEU A 66 -21.96 42.84 3.27
C LEU A 66 -21.08 42.06 4.26
N LEU A 67 -21.07 42.44 5.53
CA LEU A 67 -20.32 41.73 6.58
C LEU A 67 -20.84 40.30 6.77
N ASP A 68 -22.16 40.12 6.78
CA ASP A 68 -22.79 38.80 6.87
C ASP A 68 -22.48 37.91 5.65
N ALA A 69 -22.55 38.49 4.44
CA ALA A 69 -22.17 37.77 3.22
C ALA A 69 -20.70 37.33 3.26
N ARG A 70 -19.79 38.20 3.72
CA ARG A 70 -18.36 37.88 3.89
C ARG A 70 -18.14 36.80 4.95
N ALA A 71 -18.84 36.86 6.08
CA ALA A 71 -18.75 35.85 7.14
C ALA A 71 -19.24 34.48 6.63
N ASN A 72 -20.38 34.44 5.93
CA ASN A 72 -20.91 33.22 5.34
C ASN A 72 -19.98 32.62 4.30
N ARG A 73 -19.38 33.45 3.42
CA ARG A 73 -18.37 32.99 2.44
C ARG A 73 -17.17 32.34 3.13
N ARG A 74 -16.60 32.98 4.16
CA ARG A 74 -15.45 32.46 4.91
C ARG A 74 -15.73 31.09 5.52
N LEU A 75 -16.94 30.88 6.05
CA LEU A 75 -17.33 29.61 6.64
C LEU A 75 -17.47 28.51 5.58
N LEU A 76 -18.07 28.82 4.43
CA LEU A 76 -18.18 27.87 3.32
C LEU A 76 -16.81 27.49 2.74
N THR A 77 -15.88 28.45 2.64
CA THR A 77 -14.49 28.15 2.24
C THR A 77 -13.85 27.17 3.22
N LYS A 78 -13.89 27.45 4.53
CA LYS A 78 -13.33 26.53 5.55
C LYS A 78 -13.99 25.15 5.52
N ALA A 79 -15.30 25.08 5.31
CA ALA A 79 -16.03 23.82 5.22
C ALA A 79 -15.58 22.99 3.99
N ALA A 80 -15.43 23.65 2.84
CA ALA A 80 -14.94 22.99 1.62
C ALA A 80 -13.49 22.50 1.80
N ASP A 81 -12.60 23.34 2.33
CA ASP A 81 -11.20 22.98 2.55
C ASP A 81 -11.06 21.78 3.52
N LEU A 82 -11.85 21.75 4.59
CA LEU A 82 -11.91 20.62 5.54
C LEU A 82 -12.43 19.36 4.86
N ALA A 83 -13.53 19.44 4.11
CA ALA A 83 -14.10 18.29 3.42
C ALA A 83 -13.14 17.70 2.37
N GLU A 84 -12.44 18.55 1.60
CA GLU A 84 -11.42 18.14 0.63
C GLU A 84 -10.20 17.49 1.32
N SER A 85 -9.78 18.03 2.48
CA SER A 85 -8.70 17.46 3.29
C SER A 85 -9.06 16.06 3.80
N HIS A 86 -10.26 15.91 4.38
CA HIS A 86 -10.76 14.61 4.85
C HIS A 86 -10.87 13.59 3.71
N GLN A 87 -11.41 13.99 2.56
CA GLN A 87 -11.50 13.11 1.39
C GLN A 87 -10.11 12.66 0.92
N THR A 88 -9.15 13.59 0.88
CA THR A 88 -7.77 13.27 0.47
C THR A 88 -7.11 12.31 1.46
N GLN A 89 -7.32 12.50 2.77
CA GLN A 89 -6.83 11.59 3.80
C GLN A 89 -7.47 10.20 3.70
N ALA A 90 -8.79 10.14 3.52
CA ALA A 90 -9.51 8.88 3.34
C ALA A 90 -9.04 8.11 2.09
N GLN A 91 -8.81 8.81 0.97
CA GLN A 91 -8.26 8.21 -0.24
C GLN A 91 -6.84 7.68 -0.04
N LYS A 92 -5.98 8.43 0.68
CA LYS A 92 -4.62 7.97 1.02
C LYS A 92 -4.67 6.73 1.92
N ALA A 93 -5.50 6.72 2.95
CA ALA A 93 -5.68 5.57 3.83
C ALA A 93 -6.15 4.33 3.05
N ALA A 94 -7.18 4.49 2.19
CA ALA A 94 -7.67 3.41 1.34
C ALA A 94 -6.61 2.87 0.37
N ALA A 95 -5.78 3.75 -0.20
CA ALA A 95 -4.68 3.34 -1.08
C ALA A 95 -3.59 2.56 -0.33
N VAL A 96 -3.24 2.99 0.89
CA VAL A 96 -2.29 2.29 1.77
C VAL A 96 -2.84 0.91 2.16
N ASP A 97 -4.11 0.81 2.55
CA ASP A 97 -4.76 -0.46 2.87
C ASP A 97 -4.77 -1.43 1.68
N ALA A 98 -5.08 -0.92 0.47
CA ALA A 98 -5.03 -1.70 -0.75
C ALA A 98 -3.61 -2.21 -1.06
N ALA A 99 -2.59 -1.36 -0.88
CA ALA A 99 -1.19 -1.74 -1.08
C ALA A 99 -0.72 -2.81 -0.08
N TRP A 100 -1.13 -2.71 1.19
CA TRP A 100 -0.88 -3.75 2.19
C TRP A 100 -1.55 -5.07 1.84
N ALA A 101 -2.83 -5.03 1.46
CA ALA A 101 -3.57 -6.23 1.05
C ALA A 101 -2.91 -6.91 -0.17
N ALA A 102 -2.48 -6.13 -1.16
CA ALA A 102 -1.76 -6.65 -2.33
C ALA A 102 -0.42 -7.30 -1.95
N THR A 103 0.35 -6.66 -1.06
CA THR A 103 1.62 -7.21 -0.56
C THR A 103 1.43 -8.54 0.15
N ILE A 104 0.47 -8.61 1.07
CA ILE A 104 0.17 -9.85 1.83
C ILE A 104 -0.27 -10.96 0.87
N LYS A 105 -1.14 -10.64 -0.10
CA LYS A 105 -1.57 -11.60 -1.12
C LYS A 105 -0.38 -12.14 -1.91
N ALA A 106 0.51 -11.27 -2.39
CA ALA A 106 1.70 -11.68 -3.13
C ALA A 106 2.65 -12.54 -2.28
N CYS A 107 2.84 -12.22 -1.00
CA CYS A 107 3.64 -13.04 -0.08
C CYS A 107 3.04 -14.44 0.09
N ARG A 108 1.72 -14.55 0.30
CA ARG A 108 1.01 -15.84 0.42
C ARG A 108 1.11 -16.67 -0.86
N GLU A 109 0.98 -16.05 -2.02
CA GLU A 109 1.15 -16.75 -3.31
C GLU A 109 2.58 -17.28 -3.48
N ARG A 110 3.58 -16.49 -3.11
CA ARG A 110 5.00 -16.91 -3.11
C ARG A 110 5.27 -18.04 -2.14
N GLU A 111 4.64 -18.06 -0.97
CA GLU A 111 4.74 -19.16 -0.01
C GLU A 111 4.24 -20.48 -0.62
N VAL A 112 3.07 -20.46 -1.29
CA VAL A 112 2.54 -21.66 -1.97
C VAL A 112 3.48 -22.14 -3.08
N ILE A 113 4.03 -21.22 -3.87
CA ILE A 113 5.01 -21.56 -4.92
C ILE A 113 6.28 -22.16 -4.29
N ALA A 114 6.77 -21.58 -3.19
CA ALA A 114 7.96 -22.05 -2.50
C ALA A 114 7.77 -23.46 -1.93
N VAL A 115 6.62 -23.76 -1.33
CA VAL A 115 6.27 -25.11 -0.84
C VAL A 115 6.28 -26.12 -1.99
N ARG A 116 5.67 -25.76 -3.14
CA ARG A 116 5.66 -26.64 -4.33
C ARG A 116 7.07 -26.85 -4.88
N LEU A 117 7.88 -25.80 -4.94
CA LEU A 117 9.27 -25.87 -5.41
C LEU A 117 10.11 -26.74 -4.48
N GLN A 118 9.97 -26.56 -3.17
CA GLN A 118 10.67 -27.37 -2.17
C GLN A 118 10.32 -28.85 -2.30
N SER A 119 9.04 -29.20 -2.43
CA SER A 119 8.63 -30.60 -2.64
C SER A 119 9.23 -31.21 -3.92
N ARG A 120 9.33 -30.43 -5.01
CA ARG A 120 9.98 -30.88 -6.25
C ARG A 120 11.49 -31.07 -6.07
N LEU A 121 12.14 -30.15 -5.35
CA LEU A 121 13.56 -30.27 -5.02
C LEU A 121 13.83 -31.49 -4.14
N GLU A 122 13.00 -31.75 -3.12
CA GLU A 122 13.09 -32.93 -2.26
C GLU A 122 12.95 -34.23 -3.05
N LYS A 123 12.03 -34.29 -4.03
CA LYS A 123 11.89 -35.44 -4.91
C LYS A 123 13.14 -35.64 -5.77
N ALA A 124 13.59 -34.57 -6.44
CA ALA A 124 14.78 -34.63 -7.29
C ALA A 124 16.04 -35.01 -6.48
N ALA A 125 16.15 -34.53 -5.24
CA ALA A 125 17.23 -34.86 -4.31
C ALA A 125 17.25 -36.36 -3.96
N LYS A 126 16.09 -36.97 -3.72
CA LYS A 126 15.97 -38.42 -3.51
C LYS A 126 16.37 -39.21 -4.76
N ASP A 127 15.87 -38.81 -5.93
CA ASP A 127 16.19 -39.47 -7.20
C ASP A 127 17.70 -39.38 -7.50
N TYR A 128 18.32 -38.23 -7.22
CA TYR A 128 19.75 -38.02 -7.32
C TYR A 128 20.54 -38.89 -6.33
N ALA A 129 20.11 -38.99 -5.07
CA ALA A 129 20.76 -39.85 -4.08
C ALA A 129 20.72 -41.33 -4.49
N LEU A 130 19.61 -41.80 -5.08
CA LEU A 130 19.50 -43.14 -5.65
C LEU A 130 20.45 -43.35 -6.84
N LEU A 131 20.57 -42.36 -7.72
CA LEU A 131 21.50 -42.40 -8.85
C LEU A 131 22.96 -42.48 -8.39
N VAL A 132 23.34 -41.71 -7.37
CA VAL A 132 24.69 -41.76 -6.77
C VAL A 132 24.97 -43.13 -6.16
N ALA A 133 24.01 -43.71 -5.43
CA ALA A 133 24.16 -45.04 -4.85
C ALA A 133 24.26 -46.14 -5.93
N ALA A 134 23.45 -46.06 -6.99
CA ALA A 134 23.52 -46.95 -8.14
C ALA A 134 24.87 -46.84 -8.84
N ASN A 135 25.37 -45.61 -9.07
CA ASN A 135 26.67 -45.39 -9.68
C ASN A 135 27.81 -45.95 -8.84
N ALA A 136 27.79 -45.74 -7.53
CA ALA A 136 28.74 -46.36 -6.61
C ALA A 136 28.72 -47.90 -6.75
N THR A 137 27.53 -48.51 -6.83
CA THR A 137 27.40 -49.97 -6.99
C THR A 137 28.03 -50.45 -8.31
N VAL A 138 27.82 -49.72 -9.42
CA VAL A 138 28.46 -50.03 -10.71
C VAL A 138 29.99 -49.96 -10.57
N HIS A 139 30.53 -48.88 -9.99
CA HIS A 139 31.97 -48.74 -9.78
C HIS A 139 32.56 -49.85 -8.89
N HIS A 140 31.87 -50.27 -7.82
CA HIS A 140 32.32 -51.38 -6.97
C HIS A 140 32.25 -52.74 -7.65
N SER A 141 31.43 -52.87 -8.70
CA SER A 141 31.29 -54.11 -9.47
C SER A 141 32.34 -54.23 -10.58
N LEU A 142 33.15 -53.19 -10.82
CA LEU A 142 34.19 -53.22 -11.83
C LEU A 142 35.34 -54.16 -11.44
N PRO A 143 35.92 -54.92 -12.38
CA PRO A 143 37.05 -55.79 -12.10
C PRO A 143 38.27 -55.01 -11.58
N PRO A 144 39.08 -55.60 -10.69
CA PRO A 144 40.36 -55.01 -10.30
C PRO A 144 41.25 -54.75 -11.53
N GLY A 145 41.75 -53.52 -11.67
CA GLY A 145 42.58 -53.12 -12.81
C GLY A 145 41.82 -52.56 -14.01
N PHE A 146 40.48 -52.42 -13.92
CA PHE A 146 39.70 -51.73 -14.95
C PHE A 146 40.18 -50.28 -15.10
N PRO A 147 40.37 -49.76 -16.34
CA PRO A 147 40.99 -48.45 -16.55
C PRO A 147 40.11 -47.34 -15.97
N ALA A 148 40.67 -46.50 -15.10
CA ALA A 148 39.93 -45.38 -14.50
C ALA A 148 39.38 -44.40 -15.56
N ARG A 149 40.09 -44.24 -16.68
CA ARG A 149 39.71 -43.38 -17.80
C ARG A 149 38.42 -43.81 -18.49
N ASP A 150 38.13 -45.12 -18.52
CA ASP A 150 36.89 -45.66 -19.08
C ASP A 150 35.71 -45.51 -18.10
N THR A 151 35.98 -45.07 -16.86
CA THR A 151 34.98 -44.83 -15.81
C THR A 151 34.67 -43.35 -15.58
N GLU A 152 35.39 -42.43 -16.25
CA GLU A 152 35.23 -40.97 -16.10
C GLU A 152 33.82 -40.51 -16.50
N ASP A 153 33.25 -41.10 -17.56
CA ASP A 153 31.90 -40.77 -18.05
C ASP A 153 30.76 -41.37 -17.19
N PHE A 154 31.08 -42.31 -16.30
CA PHE A 154 30.10 -42.86 -15.34
C PHE A 154 29.93 -41.94 -14.12
N SER A 155 30.89 -41.04 -13.88
CA SER A 155 30.88 -40.17 -12.71
C SER A 155 29.86 -39.03 -12.84
N VAL A 156 28.70 -39.24 -12.24
CA VAL A 156 27.69 -38.19 -12.00
C VAL A 156 28.26 -37.01 -11.16
N ALA A 157 29.41 -37.20 -10.50
CA ALA A 157 30.08 -36.20 -9.68
C ALA A 157 31.04 -35.27 -10.44
N GLY A 158 31.43 -35.63 -11.68
CA GLY A 158 32.40 -34.88 -12.49
C GLY A 158 31.82 -33.70 -13.27
N ASP A 159 30.50 -33.65 -13.43
CA ASP A 159 29.82 -32.68 -14.29
C ASP A 159 29.42 -31.40 -13.52
N LEU A 160 29.50 -30.24 -14.19
CA LEU A 160 29.36 -28.91 -13.57
C LEU A 160 27.92 -28.64 -13.12
N ALA A 161 26.94 -29.14 -13.88
CA ALA A 161 25.52 -28.98 -13.57
C ALA A 161 25.06 -29.80 -12.35
N PRO A 162 25.41 -31.10 -12.21
CA PRO A 162 25.18 -31.86 -10.98
C PRO A 162 25.84 -31.27 -9.74
N ASN A 163 27.02 -30.65 -9.86
CA ASN A 163 27.69 -30.00 -8.73
C ASN A 163 26.96 -28.73 -8.26
N LEU A 164 26.38 -27.94 -9.17
CA LEU A 164 25.51 -26.82 -8.81
C LEU A 164 24.23 -27.31 -8.11
N VAL A 165 23.63 -28.40 -8.61
CA VAL A 165 22.45 -29.03 -7.98
C VAL A 165 22.78 -29.57 -6.58
N ARG A 166 23.96 -30.19 -6.39
CA ARG A 166 24.45 -30.63 -5.07
C ARG A 166 24.60 -29.48 -4.09
N VAL A 167 25.16 -28.34 -4.51
CA VAL A 167 25.28 -27.15 -3.65
C VAL A 167 23.90 -26.65 -3.23
N GLU A 168 22.92 -26.63 -4.14
CA GLU A 168 21.55 -26.22 -3.81
C GLU A 168 20.84 -27.21 -2.88
N TYR A 169 21.02 -28.53 -3.05
CA TYR A 169 20.50 -29.52 -2.09
C TYR A 169 21.10 -29.35 -0.71
N SER A 170 22.41 -29.13 -0.63
CA SER A 170 23.10 -28.87 0.63
C SER A 170 22.61 -27.58 1.28
N ARG A 171 22.39 -26.54 0.46
CA ARG A 171 21.80 -25.26 0.88
C ARG A 171 20.33 -25.33 1.28
N HIS A 172 19.72 -26.50 1.22
CA HIS A 172 18.36 -26.73 1.68
C HIS A 172 18.27 -27.94 2.61
N GLY A 173 19.41 -28.48 3.08
CA GLY A 173 19.44 -29.64 3.97
C GLY A 173 18.87 -30.92 3.35
N LEU A 174 18.87 -31.02 2.02
CA LEU A 174 18.24 -32.11 1.27
C LEU A 174 19.21 -33.28 1.04
N PRO A 175 18.69 -34.53 0.96
CA PRO A 175 19.53 -35.72 0.74
C PRO A 175 20.31 -35.63 -0.59
N GLY A 176 21.58 -36.04 -0.58
CA GLY A 176 22.47 -35.99 -1.77
C GLY A 176 23.33 -34.73 -1.88
N GLY A 177 23.12 -33.71 -1.05
CA GLY A 177 24.05 -32.58 -0.88
C GLY A 177 25.22 -32.91 0.06
N PRO A 178 26.47 -32.44 -0.19
CA PRO A 178 27.53 -32.46 0.81
C PRO A 178 27.17 -31.69 2.10
N LEU A 179 27.72 -32.13 3.24
CA LEU A 179 27.61 -31.40 4.50
C LEU A 179 28.25 -30.01 4.36
N LEU A 180 27.45 -28.95 4.45
CA LEU A 180 27.96 -27.58 4.58
C LEU A 180 28.38 -27.38 6.03
N MET A 181 29.68 -27.20 6.27
CA MET A 181 30.31 -27.02 7.57
C MET A 181 29.65 -25.91 8.42
N GLY A 182 28.55 -26.23 9.13
CA GLY A 182 27.88 -25.34 10.07
C GLY A 182 26.93 -24.29 9.47
N VAL A 183 26.61 -24.37 8.17
CA VAL A 183 25.56 -23.53 7.57
C VAL A 183 24.35 -24.42 7.35
N GLU A 184 23.37 -24.34 8.25
CA GLU A 184 22.01 -24.88 8.05
C GLU A 184 21.11 -23.74 7.53
N PRO A 185 21.12 -23.48 6.23
CA PRO A 185 20.21 -22.51 5.63
C PRO A 185 18.76 -22.95 5.83
N GLN A 186 17.95 -22.04 6.36
CA GLN A 186 16.50 -22.22 6.49
C GLN A 186 15.86 -22.63 5.16
N LEU A 187 14.88 -23.53 5.27
CA LEU A 187 14.12 -24.03 4.12
C LEU A 187 13.46 -22.86 3.37
N LEU A 188 13.41 -22.97 2.04
CA LEU A 188 12.87 -21.91 1.18
C LEU A 188 11.43 -21.55 1.60
N ALA A 189 10.60 -22.54 1.91
CA ALA A 189 9.23 -22.32 2.35
C ALA A 189 9.15 -21.56 3.69
N GLU A 190 10.06 -21.83 4.63
CA GLU A 190 10.10 -21.15 5.92
C GLU A 190 10.45 -19.68 5.77
N ARG A 191 11.37 -19.32 4.87
CA ARG A 191 11.72 -17.93 4.59
C ARG A 191 10.52 -17.11 4.11
N TYR A 192 9.73 -17.66 3.19
CA TYR A 192 8.55 -16.96 2.68
C TYR A 192 7.42 -16.90 3.70
N LYS A 193 7.24 -17.95 4.51
CA LYS A 193 6.30 -17.94 5.64
C LYS A 193 6.64 -16.86 6.65
N VAL A 194 7.92 -16.73 7.02
CA VAL A 194 8.41 -15.66 7.90
C VAL A 194 8.18 -14.28 7.26
N ALA A 195 8.45 -14.12 5.96
CA ALA A 195 8.19 -12.87 5.26
C ALA A 195 6.70 -12.48 5.26
N THR A 196 5.79 -13.45 5.06
CA THR A 196 4.33 -13.23 5.16
C THR A 196 3.95 -12.77 6.57
N GLN A 197 4.43 -13.45 7.61
CA GLN A 197 4.16 -13.09 9.00
C GLN A 197 4.71 -11.70 9.35
N CYS A 198 5.89 -11.34 8.84
CA CYS A 198 6.46 -10.00 9.03
C CYS A 198 5.60 -8.92 8.36
N ALA A 199 5.08 -9.17 7.15
CA ALA A 199 4.19 -8.23 6.46
C ALA A 199 2.85 -8.06 7.21
N GLU A 200 2.28 -9.14 7.74
CA GLU A 200 1.06 -9.10 8.54
C GLU A 200 1.27 -8.34 9.86
N ARG A 201 2.38 -8.57 10.55
CA ARG A 201 2.75 -7.84 11.78
C ARG A 201 3.02 -6.37 11.51
N ALA A 202 3.72 -6.04 10.43
CA ALA A 202 3.99 -4.65 10.05
C ALA A 202 2.69 -3.89 9.76
N ARG A 203 1.72 -4.54 9.11
CA ARG A 203 0.38 -3.97 8.90
C ARG A 203 -0.34 -3.74 10.24
N ALA A 204 -0.34 -4.72 11.13
CA ALA A 204 -0.99 -4.58 12.44
C ALA A 204 -0.37 -3.44 13.27
N ALA A 205 0.96 -3.36 13.32
CA ALA A 205 1.66 -2.28 14.00
C ALA A 205 1.37 -0.89 13.39
N ALA A 206 1.26 -0.79 12.06
CA ALA A 206 0.88 0.46 11.40
C ALA A 206 -0.54 0.91 11.78
N GLN A 207 -1.47 -0.04 11.96
CA GLN A 207 -2.83 0.26 12.39
C GLN A 207 -2.91 0.69 13.87
N GLU A 208 -2.01 0.20 14.73
CA GLU A 208 -1.94 0.62 16.14
C GLU A 208 -1.38 2.05 16.30
N VAL A 209 -0.45 2.45 15.44
CA VAL A 209 0.14 3.81 15.47
C VAL A 209 -0.85 4.88 14.97
N ASP A 210 -1.75 4.54 14.05
CA ASP A 210 -2.78 5.48 13.56
C ASP A 210 -3.94 5.72 14.55
N VAL A 211 -4.03 4.96 15.65
CA VAL A 211 -5.09 5.06 16.68
C VAL A 211 -4.62 5.77 17.96
N GLY A 212 -3.30 5.98 18.14
CA GLY A 212 -2.68 6.63 19.31
C GLY A 212 -2.36 8.10 19.09
#